data_AF-A0A2P0B0B3-F1
#
_entry.id   AF-A0A2P0B0B3-F1
#
_cell.length_a   1.000
_cell.length_b   1.000
_cell.length_c   1.000
_cell.angle_alpha   90.00
_cell.angle_beta   90.00
_cell.angle_gamma   90.00
#
_symmetry.space_group_name_H-M   'P 1'
#
loop_
_entity.id
_entity.type
_entity.pdbx_description
1 polymer ?
#
loop_
_entity_poly.entity_id
_entity_poly.type
_entity_poly.pdbx_seq_one_letter_code
_entity_poly.pdbx_strand_id
1 'polypeptide(L)'
;MSAPAEITRSQRFWPIAGAIPFLLSIFLLGVSLNSGALTVFAVVWPLLQVGGYTMTLRLAKGDTSHDLVKTQVILHYVALILLVVLLVRAS
;
A
#
# COMPACT_ATOMS: atom_id res chain seq x y z
N MET A 1 -13.73 30.46 15.89
CA MET A 1 -12.80 29.32 16.06
C MET A 1 -13.54 28.08 15.59
N SER A 2 -13.15 27.50 14.46
CA SER A 2 -13.80 26.31 13.89
C SER A 2 -13.51 25.11 14.80
N ALA A 3 -14.54 24.34 15.15
CA ALA A 3 -14.36 23.10 15.93
C ALA A 3 -13.35 22.17 15.22
N PRO A 4 -12.51 21.43 15.96
CA PRO A 4 -11.58 20.47 15.35
C PRO A 4 -12.37 19.47 14.50
N ALA A 5 -11.94 19.29 13.25
CA ALA A 5 -12.57 18.33 12.35
C ALA A 5 -12.50 16.93 12.97
N GLU A 6 -13.66 16.35 13.26
CA GLU A 6 -13.75 15.02 13.82
C GLU A 6 -13.31 14.00 12.76
N ILE A 7 -12.12 13.41 12.93
CA ILE A 7 -11.62 12.38 12.03
C ILE A 7 -12.51 11.16 12.18
N THR A 8 -13.22 10.82 11.11
CA THR A 8 -14.10 9.66 11.10
C THR A 8 -13.28 8.37 11.22
N ARG A 9 -13.87 7.30 11.80
CA ARG A 9 -13.23 5.97 11.87
C ARG A 9 -12.71 5.50 10.50
N SER A 10 -13.46 5.81 9.43
CA SER A 10 -13.08 5.49 8.05
C SER A 10 -11.81 6.22 7.62
N GLN A 11 -11.71 7.53 7.87
CA GLN A 11 -10.52 8.33 7.53
C GLN A 11 -9.26 7.86 8.25
N ARG A 12 -9.39 7.26 9.44
CA ARG A 12 -8.26 6.64 10.16
C ARG A 12 -7.93 5.23 9.68
N PHE A 13 -8.92 4.45 9.23
CA PHE A 13 -8.75 3.06 8.85
C PHE A 13 -7.90 2.89 7.57
N TRP A 14 -8.21 3.63 6.51
CA TRP A 14 -7.57 3.44 5.19
C TRP A 14 -6.06 3.70 5.17
N PRO A 15 -5.53 4.72 5.86
CA PRO A 15 -4.07 4.89 5.99
C PRO A 15 -3.39 3.70 6.68
N ILE A 16 -4.02 3.15 7.73
CA ILE A 16 -3.49 1.98 8.45
C ILE A 16 -3.53 0.74 7.54
N ALA A 17 -4.65 0.54 6.84
CA ALA A 17 -4.78 -0.55 5.88
C ALA A 17 -3.73 -0.45 4.75
N GLY A 18 -3.47 0.73 4.21
CA GLY A 18 -2.42 0.95 3.20
C GLY A 18 -0.99 0.76 3.71
N ALA A 19 -0.75 0.97 5.02
CA ALA A 19 0.56 0.78 5.62
C ALA A 19 0.99 -0.69 5.69
N ILE A 20 0.05 -1.62 5.83
CA ILE A 20 0.35 -3.07 5.92
C ILE A 20 1.08 -3.59 4.66
N PRO A 21 0.53 -3.48 3.42
CA PRO A 21 1.24 -3.92 2.22
C PRO A 21 2.50 -3.09 1.95
N PHE A 22 2.57 -1.84 2.43
CA PHE A 22 3.76 -1.03 2.29
C PHE A 22 4.91 -1.59 3.15
N LEU A 23 4.68 -1.84 4.43
CA LEU A 23 5.68 -2.43 5.32
C LEU A 23 6.12 -3.83 4.82
N LEU A 24 5.19 -4.64 4.31
CA LEU A 24 5.52 -5.92 3.69
C LEU A 24 6.41 -5.76 2.46
N SER A 25 6.19 -4.73 1.64
CA SER A 25 7.05 -4.46 0.48
C SER A 25 8.48 -4.06 0.89
N ILE A 26 8.63 -3.31 1.99
CA ILE A 26 9.95 -2.97 2.54
C ILE A 26 10.64 -4.21 3.13
N PHE A 27 9.90 -5.05 3.84
CA PHE A 27 10.44 -6.34 4.30
C PHE A 27 10.90 -7.21 3.14
N LEU A 28 10.08 -7.34 2.09
CA LEU A 28 10.43 -8.10 0.89
C LEU A 28 11.67 -7.53 0.18
N LEU A 29 11.81 -6.20 0.13
CA LEU A 29 13.01 -5.55 -0.37
C LEU A 29 14.25 -5.97 0.42
N GLY A 30 14.19 -5.95 1.76
CA GLY A 30 15.28 -6.43 2.60
C GLY A 30 15.66 -7.89 2.35
N VAL A 31 14.67 -8.79 2.25
CA VAL A 31 14.88 -10.21 1.92
C VAL A 31 15.49 -10.38 0.51
N SER A 32 15.01 -9.58 -0.44
CA SER A 32 15.47 -9.64 -1.83
C SER A 32 16.91 -9.17 -1.99
N LEU A 33 17.34 -8.16 -1.23
CA LEU A 33 18.72 -7.69 -1.24
C LEU A 33 19.71 -8.76 -0.75
N ASN A 34 19.28 -9.67 0.13
CA ASN A 34 20.11 -10.77 0.62
C ASN A 34 20.08 -11.99 -0.33
N SER A 35 18.93 -12.31 -0.94
CA SER A 35 18.74 -13.54 -1.70
C SER A 35 18.86 -13.38 -3.23
N GLY A 36 18.75 -12.16 -3.75
CA GLY A 36 18.60 -11.88 -5.18
C GLY A 36 17.24 -12.29 -5.78
N ALA A 37 16.35 -12.89 -4.99
CA ALA A 37 15.05 -13.34 -5.46
C ALA A 37 14.08 -12.15 -5.57
N LEU A 38 13.29 -12.11 -6.65
CA LEU A 38 12.22 -11.12 -6.87
C LEU A 38 12.69 -9.65 -6.84
N THR A 39 13.97 -9.35 -7.07
CA THR A 39 14.55 -8.00 -6.88
C THR A 39 13.85 -6.91 -7.66
N VAL A 40 13.53 -7.14 -8.93
CA VAL A 40 12.81 -6.13 -9.73
C VAL A 40 11.45 -5.81 -9.09
N PHE A 41 10.69 -6.83 -8.71
CA PHE A 41 9.40 -6.65 -8.05
C PHE A 41 9.56 -5.95 -6.68
N ALA A 42 10.51 -6.39 -5.87
CA ALA A 42 10.75 -5.87 -4.52
C ALA A 42 11.21 -4.40 -4.52
N VAL A 43 11.87 -3.93 -5.58
CA VAL A 43 12.23 -2.51 -5.76
C VAL A 43 11.06 -1.71 -6.32
N VAL A 44 10.39 -2.20 -7.35
CA VAL A 44 9.33 -1.45 -8.05
C VAL A 44 8.07 -1.33 -7.20
N TRP A 45 7.71 -2.36 -6.44
CA TRP A 45 6.47 -2.39 -5.68
C TRP A 45 6.34 -1.31 -4.59
N PRO A 46 7.33 -1.06 -3.71
CA PRO A 46 7.28 0.06 -2.77
C PRO A 46 7.24 1.43 -3.47
N LEU A 47 7.95 1.59 -4.60
CA LEU A 47 7.92 2.83 -5.37
C LEU A 47 6.53 3.10 -5.95
N LEU A 48 5.88 2.06 -6.49
CA LEU A 48 4.49 2.14 -6.95
C LEU A 48 3.51 2.47 -5.82
N GLN A 49 3.73 1.92 -4.61
CA GLN A 49 2.92 2.26 -3.44
C GLN A 49 3.07 3.73 -3.05
N VAL A 50 4.30 4.24 -2.94
CA VAL A 50 4.56 5.64 -2.60
C VAL A 50 3.95 6.57 -3.66
N GLY A 51 4.21 6.30 -4.95
CA GLY A 51 3.66 7.11 -6.04
C GLY A 51 2.13 7.06 -6.09
N GLY A 52 1.56 5.86 -6.00
CA GLY A 52 0.12 5.62 -6.08
C GLY A 52 -0.66 6.22 -4.91
N TYR A 53 -0.20 6.03 -3.67
CA TYR A 53 -0.83 6.65 -2.50
C TYR A 53 -0.69 8.17 -2.53
N THR A 54 0.48 8.69 -2.90
CA THR A 54 0.68 10.15 -3.00
C THR A 54 -0.23 10.77 -4.06
N MET A 55 -0.31 10.16 -5.24
CA MET A 55 -1.15 10.65 -6.33
C MET A 55 -2.64 10.59 -5.98
N THR A 56 -3.12 9.46 -5.47
CA THR A 56 -4.54 9.30 -5.14
C THR A 56 -4.96 10.17 -3.97
N LEU A 57 -4.11 10.36 -2.96
CA LEU A 57 -4.38 11.29 -1.86
C LEU A 57 -4.40 12.75 -2.34
N ARG A 58 -3.50 13.13 -3.25
CA ARG A 58 -3.50 14.47 -3.86
C ARG A 58 -4.78 14.72 -4.67
N LEU A 59 -5.19 13.77 -5.50
CA LEU A 59 -6.42 13.86 -6.29
C LEU A 59 -7.67 13.88 -5.40
N ALA A 60 -7.63 13.17 -4.28
CA ALA A 60 -8.67 13.19 -3.25
C ALA A 60 -8.64 14.44 -2.35
N LYS A 61 -7.77 15.43 -2.63
CA LYS A 61 -7.60 16.66 -1.84
C LYS A 61 -7.32 16.38 -0.35
N GLY A 62 -6.62 15.28 -0.07
CA GLY A 62 -6.29 14.86 1.30
C GLY A 62 -7.35 14.00 2.00
N ASP A 63 -8.50 13.73 1.37
CA ASP A 63 -9.50 12.82 1.94
C ASP A 63 -9.07 11.35 1.81
N THR A 64 -8.62 10.77 2.92
CA THR A 64 -8.21 9.37 3.00
C THR A 64 -9.37 8.38 2.87
N SER A 65 -10.61 8.84 3.00
CA SER A 65 -11.82 8.03 2.82
C SER A 65 -12.38 8.10 1.39
N HIS A 66 -11.72 8.83 0.49
CA HIS A 66 -12.11 8.92 -0.89
C HIS A 66 -11.89 7.59 -1.63
N ASP A 67 -12.79 7.25 -2.55
CA ASP A 67 -12.77 5.97 -3.26
C ASP A 67 -11.48 5.72 -4.07
N LEU A 68 -10.78 6.78 -4.50
CA LEU A 68 -9.47 6.67 -5.16
C LEU A 68 -8.42 6.09 -4.21
N VAL A 69 -8.38 6.58 -2.96
CA VAL A 69 -7.45 6.09 -1.93
C VAL A 69 -7.82 4.66 -1.55
N LYS A 70 -9.11 4.37 -1.34
CA LYS A 70 -9.58 3.00 -1.04
C LYS A 70 -9.18 2.01 -2.13
N THR A 71 -9.45 2.38 -3.39
CA THR A 71 -9.12 1.55 -4.55
C THR A 71 -7.62 1.27 -4.61
N GLN A 72 -6.79 2.29 -4.35
CA GLN A 72 -5.34 2.11 -4.33
C GLN A 72 -4.90 1.12 -3.26
N VAL A 73 -5.42 1.24 -2.03
CA VAL A 73 -5.13 0.29 -0.95
C VAL A 73 -5.56 -1.13 -1.35
N ILE A 74 -6.78 -1.28 -1.87
CA ILE A 74 -7.32 -2.58 -2.31
C ILE A 74 -6.44 -3.19 -3.41
N LEU A 75 -5.99 -2.42 -4.40
CA LEU A 75 -5.12 -2.91 -5.47
C LEU A 75 -3.81 -3.49 -4.92
N HIS A 76 -3.22 -2.88 -3.88
CA HIS A 76 -2.02 -3.43 -3.26
C HIS A 76 -2.28 -4.70 -2.44
N TYR A 77 -3.48 -4.85 -1.85
CA TYR A 77 -3.90 -6.12 -1.26
C TYR A 77 -4.13 -7.20 -2.31
N VAL A 78 -4.70 -6.87 -3.47
CA VAL A 78 -4.82 -7.81 -4.59
C VAL A 78 -3.44 -8.27 -5.06
N ALA A 79 -2.51 -7.33 -5.24
CA ALA A 79 -1.12 -7.66 -5.60
C ALA A 79 -0.45 -8.56 -4.55
N LEU A 80 -0.66 -8.29 -3.25
CA LEU A 80 -0.14 -9.11 -2.15
C LEU A 80 -0.72 -10.54 -2.19
N ILE A 81 -2.04 -10.69 -2.37
CA ILE A 81 -2.69 -12.00 -2.46
C ILE A 81 -2.13 -12.79 -3.65
N LEU A 82 -2.01 -12.15 -4.82
CA LEU A 82 -1.44 -12.78 -6.01
C LEU A 82 0.01 -13.21 -5.78
N LEU A 83 0.82 -12.38 -5.13
CA LEU A 83 2.18 -12.73 -4.75
C LEU A 83 2.21 -13.97 -3.85
N VAL A 84 1.39 -14.01 -2.80
CA VAL A 84 1.30 -15.17 -1.89
C VAL A 84 0.91 -16.43 -2.65
N VAL A 85 -0.10 -16.36 -3.53
CA VAL A 85 -0.53 -17.50 -4.36
C VAL A 85 0.62 -18.01 -5.24
N LEU A 86 1.38 -17.10 -5.86
CA LEU A 86 2.54 -17.47 -6.69
C LEU A 86 3.65 -18.14 -5.87
N LEU A 87 3.93 -17.63 -4.67
CA LEU A 87 4.94 -18.20 -3.76
C LEU A 87 4.53 -19.60 -3.27
N VAL A 88 3.27 -19.76 -2.86
CA VAL A 88 2.72 -21.06 -2.42
C VAL A 88 2.77 -22.08 -3.55
N ARG A 89 2.45 -21.69 -4.78
CA ARG A 89 2.51 -22.58 -5.95
C ARG A 89 3.94 -22.96 -6.34
N ALA A 90 4.92 -22.10 -6.06
CA ALA A 90 6.33 -22.33 -6.40
C ALA A 90 7.09 -23.14 -5.33
N SER A 91 6.47 -23.40 -4.17
CA SER A 91 7.00 -24.22 -3.07
C SER A 91 6.62 -25.69 -3.26
#